data_AF-A0A7K4GYN4-F1
#
_entry.id   AF-A0A7K4GYN4-F1
#
_cell.length_a   1.000
_cell.length_b   1.000
_cell.length_c   1.000
_cell.angle_alpha   90.00
_cell.angle_beta   90.00
_cell.angle_gamma   90.00
#
_symmetry.space_group_name_H-M   'P 1'
#
loop_
_entity.id
_entity.type
_entity.pdbx_description
1 polymer ?
#
loop_
_entity_poly.entity_id
_entity_poly.type
_entity_poly.pdbx_seq_one_letter_code
_entity_poly.pdbx_strand_id
1 'polypeptide(L)'
;MVLFEQINKIFLSAENVFKDIIGGLENWCIAFNNFFLIFCGYLKYIFVFIILTIGIFTLLKLRGVYSQSRSASTEDKEDYLMRPRLILGCCYVVLGFGILFDYLTYFLLIILEPLPDRLIYNFITFSGIDPFYLNGIMDISASQFPHEKTIYYCFSCISLTSILDILLSLWYLINNNRIINNPRRTVGFLISGITGGILFGFNTCFPFFL
;
A
#
# COMPACT_ATOMS: atom_id res chain seq x y z
N MET A 1 30.88 -20.41 -46.93
CA MET A 1 31.54 -20.82 -45.66
C MET A 1 31.79 -19.63 -44.74
N VAL A 2 32.51 -18.59 -45.19
CA VAL A 2 32.80 -17.35 -44.41
C VAL A 2 31.55 -16.62 -43.88
N LEU A 3 30.48 -16.55 -44.68
CA LEU A 3 29.23 -15.86 -44.32
C LEU A 3 28.46 -16.60 -43.20
N PHE A 4 28.54 -17.93 -43.18
CA PHE A 4 27.89 -18.77 -42.16
C PHE A 4 28.62 -18.66 -40.80
N GLU A 5 29.94 -18.52 -40.85
CA GLU A 5 30.80 -18.36 -39.67
C GLU A 5 30.64 -16.98 -39.01
N GLN A 6 30.45 -15.92 -39.82
CA GLN A 6 30.09 -14.59 -39.32
C GLN A 6 28.69 -14.55 -38.70
N ILE A 7 27.68 -15.17 -39.32
CA ILE A 7 26.33 -15.27 -38.75
C ILE A 7 26.35 -16.02 -37.42
N ASN A 8 27.11 -17.12 -37.35
CA ASN A 8 27.22 -17.92 -36.12
C ASN A 8 27.94 -17.15 -34.99
N LYS A 9 28.97 -16.35 -35.31
CA LYS A 9 29.61 -15.44 -34.34
C LYS A 9 28.69 -14.33 -33.84
N ILE A 10 27.88 -13.73 -34.72
CA ILE A 10 26.90 -12.70 -34.32
C ILE A 10 25.83 -13.32 -33.42
N PHE A 11 25.37 -14.53 -33.74
CA PHE A 11 24.37 -15.24 -32.94
C PHE A 11 24.91 -15.64 -31.55
N LEU A 12 26.13 -16.19 -31.49
CA LEU A 12 26.82 -16.49 -30.22
C LEU A 12 27.10 -15.22 -29.40
N SER A 13 27.47 -14.12 -30.05
CA SER A 13 27.65 -12.83 -29.37
C SER A 13 26.33 -12.30 -28.81
N ALA A 14 25.24 -12.43 -29.56
CA ALA A 14 23.92 -12.01 -29.09
C ALA A 14 23.45 -12.88 -27.90
N GLU A 15 23.62 -14.20 -27.97
CA GLU A 15 23.27 -15.12 -26.89
C GLU A 15 24.05 -14.83 -25.60
N ASN A 16 25.34 -14.52 -25.70
CA ASN A 16 26.17 -14.15 -24.55
C ASN A 16 25.72 -12.82 -23.94
N VAL A 17 25.42 -11.81 -24.78
CA VAL A 17 24.88 -10.53 -24.31
C VAL A 17 23.52 -10.72 -23.62
N PHE A 18 22.65 -11.57 -24.14
CA PHE A 18 21.36 -11.87 -23.49
C PHE A 18 21.55 -12.59 -22.15
N LYS A 19 22.47 -13.55 -22.05
CA LYS A 19 22.79 -14.22 -20.77
C LYS A 19 23.34 -13.24 -19.74
N ASP A 20 24.22 -12.32 -20.15
CA ASP A 20 24.76 -11.29 -19.26
C ASP A 20 23.67 -10.32 -18.79
N ILE A 21 22.74 -9.93 -19.66
CA ILE A 21 21.58 -9.09 -19.30
C ILE A 21 20.67 -9.81 -18.31
N ILE A 22 20.34 -11.08 -18.55
CA ILE A 22 19.48 -11.88 -17.66
C ILE A 22 20.16 -12.07 -16.30
N GLY A 23 21.44 -12.46 -16.29
CA GLY A 23 22.21 -12.60 -15.05
C GLY A 23 22.34 -11.28 -14.28
N GLY A 24 22.50 -10.17 -14.99
CA GLY A 24 22.45 -8.82 -14.39
C GLY A 24 21.10 -8.50 -13.76
N LEU A 25 20.00 -8.83 -14.44
CA LEU A 25 18.64 -8.62 -13.97
C LEU A 25 18.32 -9.47 -12.73
N GLU A 26 18.72 -10.75 -12.72
CA GLU A 26 18.54 -11.64 -11.57
C GLU A 26 19.32 -11.14 -10.34
N ASN A 27 20.58 -10.72 -10.52
CA ASN A 27 21.39 -10.14 -9.46
C ASN A 27 20.76 -8.85 -8.92
N TRP A 28 20.20 -8.02 -9.80
CA TRP A 28 19.47 -6.83 -9.41
C TRP A 28 18.20 -7.19 -8.60
N CYS A 29 17.42 -8.18 -9.03
CA CYS A 29 16.24 -8.65 -8.28
C CYS A 29 16.62 -9.17 -6.89
N ILE A 30 17.71 -9.93 -6.76
CA ILE A 30 18.19 -10.42 -5.46
C ILE A 30 18.57 -9.24 -4.55
N ALA A 31 19.36 -8.29 -5.07
CA ALA A 31 19.76 -7.11 -4.32
C ALA A 31 18.54 -6.27 -3.90
N PHE A 32 17.59 -6.06 -4.81
CA PHE A 32 16.35 -5.34 -4.56
C PHE A 32 15.52 -6.04 -3.48
N ASN A 33 15.32 -7.35 -3.56
CA ASN A 33 14.54 -8.10 -2.59
C ASN A 33 15.12 -8.00 -1.18
N ASN A 34 16.46 -8.11 -1.04
CA ASN A 34 17.13 -7.97 0.24
C ASN A 34 16.98 -6.55 0.82
N PHE A 35 17.17 -5.53 -0.02
CA PHE A 35 16.92 -4.13 0.37
C PHE A 35 15.47 -3.91 0.78
N PHE A 36 14.53 -4.42 -0.01
CA PHE A 36 13.10 -4.22 0.19
C PHE A 36 12.61 -4.86 1.49
N LEU A 37 13.11 -6.05 1.84
CA LEU A 37 12.78 -6.71 3.10
C LEU A 37 13.18 -5.85 4.30
N ILE A 38 14.38 -5.29 4.28
CA ILE A 38 14.85 -4.36 5.33
C ILE A 38 13.99 -3.09 5.34
N PHE A 39 13.72 -2.52 4.17
CA PHE A 39 12.89 -1.32 4.01
C PHE A 39 11.47 -1.51 4.56
N CYS A 40 10.84 -2.65 4.28
CA CYS A 40 9.53 -3.02 4.80
C CYS A 40 9.48 -3.07 6.32
N GLY A 41 10.54 -3.57 6.98
CA GLY A 41 10.62 -3.57 8.43
C GLY A 41 10.54 -2.16 9.03
N TYR A 42 11.12 -1.16 8.37
CA TYR A 42 10.99 0.25 8.79
C TYR A 42 9.65 0.88 8.41
N LEU A 43 9.03 0.39 7.34
CA LEU A 43 7.82 0.96 6.78
C LEU A 43 6.66 0.91 7.78
N LYS A 44 6.53 -0.17 8.57
CA LYS A 44 5.54 -0.28 9.65
C LYS A 44 5.58 0.94 10.57
N TYR A 45 6.76 1.32 11.05
CA TYR A 45 6.93 2.44 11.98
C TYR A 45 6.61 3.78 11.34
N ILE A 46 7.00 3.97 10.07
CA ILE A 46 6.67 5.17 9.31
C ILE A 46 5.15 5.29 9.13
N PHE A 47 4.49 4.19 8.78
CA PHE A 47 3.04 4.14 8.60
C PHE A 47 2.30 4.45 9.91
N VAL A 48 2.69 3.79 11.01
CA VAL A 48 2.16 4.07 12.35
C VAL A 48 2.38 5.52 12.75
N PHE A 49 3.57 6.07 12.50
CA PHE A 49 3.88 7.46 12.82
C PHE A 49 2.96 8.44 12.07
N ILE A 50 2.72 8.21 10.77
CA ILE A 50 1.81 9.03 9.97
C ILE A 50 0.39 9.00 10.56
N ILE A 51 -0.14 7.81 10.86
CA ILE A 51 -1.49 7.64 11.40
C ILE A 51 -1.63 8.28 12.78
N LEU A 52 -0.68 8.04 13.69
CA LEU A 52 -0.71 8.64 15.04
C LEU A 52 -0.64 10.15 14.97
N THR A 53 0.23 10.68 14.11
CA THR A 53 0.37 12.12 13.89
C THR A 53 -0.97 12.71 13.43
N ILE A 54 -1.64 12.10 12.45
CA ILE A 54 -2.96 12.51 11.96
C ILE A 54 -4.02 12.45 13.09
N GLY A 55 -4.06 11.36 13.85
CA GLY A 55 -4.99 11.18 14.96
C GLY A 55 -4.83 12.26 16.03
N ILE A 56 -3.59 12.48 16.49
CA ILE A 56 -3.26 13.49 17.51
C ILE A 56 -3.59 14.90 17.01
N PHE A 57 -3.20 15.26 15.77
CA PHE A 57 -3.52 16.57 15.20
C PHE A 57 -5.03 16.81 15.12
N THR A 58 -5.82 15.77 14.80
CA THR A 58 -7.29 15.86 14.75
C THR A 58 -7.86 16.17 16.13
N LEU A 59 -7.39 15.47 17.17
CA LEU A 59 -7.85 15.67 18.55
C LEU A 59 -7.41 17.03 19.11
N LEU A 60 -6.18 17.48 18.82
CA LEU A 60 -5.69 18.79 19.23
C LEU A 60 -6.50 19.93 18.58
N LYS A 61 -6.80 19.80 17.28
CA LYS A 61 -7.65 20.78 16.57
C LYS A 61 -9.04 20.88 17.20
N LEU A 62 -9.64 19.75 17.57
CA LEU A 62 -10.94 19.74 18.25
C LEU A 62 -10.88 20.41 19.63
N ARG A 63 -9.82 20.16 20.42
CA ARG A 63 -9.61 20.82 21.71
C ARG A 63 -9.49 22.35 21.55
N GLY A 64 -8.78 22.81 20.53
CA GLY A 64 -8.66 24.23 20.20
C GLY A 64 -10.00 24.86 19.84
N VAL A 65 -10.77 24.22 18.95
CA VAL A 65 -12.10 24.69 18.55
C VAL A 65 -13.05 24.76 19.75
N TYR A 66 -13.07 23.72 20.61
CA TYR A 66 -13.92 23.69 21.81
C TYR A 66 -13.54 24.75 22.85
N SER A 67 -12.24 25.01 23.04
CA SER A 67 -11.78 26.07 23.94
C SER A 67 -12.20 27.46 23.45
N GLN A 68 -12.20 27.66 22.13
CA GLN A 68 -12.59 28.93 21.52
C GLN A 68 -14.11 29.13 21.57
N SER A 69 -14.90 28.09 21.27
CA SER A 69 -16.37 28.13 21.36
C SER A 69 -16.88 28.29 22.78
N ARG A 70 -16.12 27.85 23.80
CA ARG A 70 -16.45 28.11 25.21
C ARG A 70 -16.17 29.55 25.63
N SER A 71 -15.16 30.18 25.04
CA SER A 71 -14.72 31.54 25.40
C SER A 71 -15.53 32.62 24.68
N ALA A 72 -15.98 32.32 23.46
CA ALA A 72 -16.90 33.17 22.72
C ALA A 72 -18.32 32.71 23.02
N SER A 73 -19.13 33.52 23.69
CA SER A 73 -20.56 33.30 24.00
C SER A 73 -21.42 33.27 22.72
N THR A 74 -21.10 32.36 21.82
CA THR A 74 -21.72 32.23 20.50
C THR A 74 -22.62 31.01 20.59
N GLU A 75 -23.92 31.28 20.75
CA GLU A 75 -25.00 30.30 20.76
C GLU A 75 -24.87 29.34 19.56
N ASP A 76 -24.91 28.05 19.89
CA ASP A 76 -25.50 26.96 19.11
C ASP A 76 -25.36 27.00 17.58
N LYS A 77 -24.12 26.87 17.12
CA LYS A 77 -23.88 26.06 15.92
C LYS A 77 -23.04 24.88 16.34
N GLU A 78 -23.69 23.85 16.90
CA GLU A 78 -23.10 22.53 16.98
C GLU A 78 -22.62 22.15 15.57
N ASP A 79 -21.32 22.20 15.35
CA ASP A 79 -20.70 21.74 14.12
C ASP A 79 -21.03 20.24 14.05
N TYR A 80 -21.99 19.84 13.21
CA TYR A 80 -22.50 18.45 13.11
C TYR A 80 -21.36 17.45 12.85
N LEU A 81 -20.22 17.94 12.34
CA LEU A 81 -19.00 17.17 12.07
C LEU A 81 -18.07 17.01 13.29
N MET A 82 -18.36 17.64 14.43
CA MET A 82 -17.53 17.55 15.63
C MET A 82 -17.49 16.13 16.21
N ARG A 83 -18.64 15.45 16.30
CA ARG A 83 -18.71 14.06 16.77
C ARG A 83 -18.00 13.09 15.82
N PRO A 84 -18.23 13.12 14.50
CA PRO A 84 -17.46 12.33 13.53
C PRO A 84 -15.94 12.57 13.61
N ARG A 85 -15.48 13.81 13.76
CA ARG A 85 -14.05 14.12 13.87
C ARG A 85 -13.42 13.54 15.13
N LEU A 86 -14.14 13.54 16.26
CA LEU A 86 -13.66 12.96 17.50
C LEU A 86 -13.53 11.44 17.36
N ILE A 87 -14.59 10.79 16.86
CA ILE A 87 -14.58 9.35 16.59
C ILE A 87 -13.43 8.99 15.67
N LEU A 88 -13.28 9.72 14.56
CA LEU A 88 -12.20 9.52 13.59
C LEU A 88 -10.80 9.68 14.23
N GLY A 89 -10.58 10.74 15.01
CA GLY A 89 -9.31 10.97 15.71
C GLY A 89 -8.97 9.83 16.67
N CYS A 90 -9.95 9.37 17.45
CA CYS A 90 -9.79 8.20 18.32
C CYS A 90 -9.52 6.92 17.52
N CYS A 91 -10.24 6.69 16.43
CA CYS A 91 -10.02 5.55 15.54
C CYS A 91 -8.60 5.53 14.99
N TYR A 92 -8.05 6.67 14.54
CA TYR A 92 -6.66 6.76 14.07
C TYR A 92 -5.65 6.41 15.16
N VAL A 93 -5.86 6.89 16.39
CA VAL A 93 -4.97 6.56 17.51
C VAL A 93 -5.01 5.07 17.84
N VAL A 94 -6.21 4.50 17.94
CA VAL A 94 -6.40 3.05 18.18
C VAL A 94 -5.80 2.23 17.05
N LEU A 95 -5.97 2.66 15.79
CA LEU A 95 -5.42 1.98 14.62
C LEU A 95 -3.88 2.03 14.64
N GLY A 96 -3.28 3.18 14.94
CA GLY A 96 -1.83 3.33 15.04
C GLY A 96 -1.22 2.44 16.13
N PHE A 97 -1.76 2.46 17.34
CA PHE A 97 -1.31 1.56 18.40
C PHE A 97 -1.60 0.09 18.11
N GLY A 98 -2.76 -0.21 17.50
CA GLY A 98 -3.14 -1.56 17.15
C GLY A 98 -2.19 -2.21 16.16
N ILE A 99 -1.69 -1.45 15.19
CA ILE A 99 -0.67 -1.92 14.22
C ILE A 99 0.72 -1.96 14.88
N LEU A 100 1.03 -1.01 15.76
CA LEU A 100 2.30 -1.02 16.50
C LEU A 100 2.50 -2.29 17.33
N PHE A 101 1.43 -2.76 17.98
CA PHE A 101 1.43 -3.96 18.83
C PHE A 101 1.00 -5.25 18.11
N ASP A 102 0.92 -5.23 16.78
CA ASP A 102 0.57 -6.37 15.90
C ASP A 102 -0.82 -6.97 16.05
N TYR A 103 -1.50 -6.75 17.18
CA TYR A 103 -2.84 -7.27 17.43
C TYR A 103 -3.83 -6.89 16.34
N LEU A 104 -3.84 -5.62 15.91
CA LEU A 104 -4.75 -5.19 14.85
C LEU A 104 -4.32 -5.72 13.48
N THR A 105 -3.02 -5.88 13.24
CA THR A 105 -2.49 -6.47 12.00
C THR A 105 -2.98 -7.91 11.84
N TYR A 106 -2.88 -8.73 12.89
CA TYR A 106 -3.43 -10.10 12.89
C TYR A 106 -4.95 -10.12 12.71
N PHE A 107 -5.67 -9.25 13.41
CA PHE A 107 -7.12 -9.14 13.28
C PHE A 107 -7.55 -8.76 11.85
N LEU A 108 -6.86 -7.80 11.22
CA LEU A 108 -7.13 -7.38 9.85
C LEU A 108 -6.83 -8.48 8.84
N LEU A 109 -5.74 -9.25 9.03
CA LEU A 109 -5.45 -10.40 8.19
C LEU A 109 -6.61 -11.39 8.18
N ILE A 110 -7.11 -11.78 9.36
CA ILE A 110 -8.21 -12.76 9.49
C ILE A 110 -9.50 -12.25 8.84
N ILE A 111 -9.83 -10.96 9.01
CA ILE A 111 -11.09 -10.39 8.50
C ILE A 111 -11.03 -10.15 6.99
N LEU A 112 -9.86 -9.81 6.45
CA LEU A 112 -9.67 -9.50 5.03
C LEU A 112 -9.28 -10.72 4.21
N GLU A 113 -8.88 -11.83 4.83
CA GLU A 113 -8.62 -13.10 4.14
C GLU A 113 -9.79 -13.61 3.28
N PRO A 114 -11.06 -13.58 3.73
CA PRO A 114 -12.19 -14.03 2.89
C PRO A 114 -12.60 -13.02 1.82
N LEU A 115 -12.00 -11.83 1.75
CA LEU A 115 -12.36 -10.85 0.72
C LEU A 115 -11.86 -11.36 -0.64
N PRO A 116 -12.69 -11.31 -1.70
CA PRO A 116 -12.23 -11.58 -3.06
C PRO A 116 -11.43 -10.38 -3.56
N ASP A 117 -10.25 -10.20 -2.99
CA ASP A 117 -9.28 -9.18 -3.37
C ASP A 117 -8.20 -9.80 -4.28
N ARG A 118 -7.28 -8.99 -4.80
CA ARG A 118 -6.23 -9.42 -5.75
C ARG A 118 -6.74 -9.82 -7.14
N LEU A 119 -7.75 -9.12 -7.66
CA LEU A 119 -8.30 -9.36 -9.01
C LEU A 119 -7.24 -9.27 -10.12
N ILE A 120 -6.08 -8.64 -9.90
CA ILE A 120 -4.99 -8.60 -10.86
C ILE A 120 -4.58 -10.00 -11.33
N TYR A 121 -4.59 -11.00 -10.44
CA TYR A 121 -4.24 -12.38 -10.81
C TYR A 121 -5.30 -13.03 -11.70
N ASN A 122 -6.58 -12.64 -11.56
CA ASN A 122 -7.65 -13.07 -12.46
C ASN A 122 -7.52 -12.45 -13.86
N PHE A 123 -7.04 -11.21 -13.96
CA PHE A 123 -6.73 -10.60 -15.26
C PHE A 123 -5.51 -11.27 -15.92
N ILE A 124 -4.50 -11.63 -15.14
CA ILE A 124 -3.30 -12.31 -15.64
C ILE A 124 -3.62 -13.75 -16.09
N THR A 125 -4.42 -14.51 -15.34
CA THR A 125 -4.88 -15.83 -15.80
C THR A 125 -5.70 -15.75 -17.09
N PHE A 126 -6.58 -14.76 -17.23
CA PHE A 126 -7.32 -14.53 -18.47
C PHE A 126 -6.41 -14.27 -19.68
N SER A 127 -5.21 -13.72 -19.45
CA SER A 127 -4.23 -13.48 -20.52
C SER A 127 -3.50 -14.74 -21.01
N GLY A 128 -3.79 -15.91 -20.43
CA GLY A 128 -3.25 -17.21 -20.86
C GLY A 128 -1.99 -17.65 -20.10
N ILE A 129 -1.65 -17.00 -18.99
CA ILE A 129 -0.55 -17.42 -18.11
C ILE A 129 -1.04 -18.54 -17.18
N ASP A 130 -0.27 -19.62 -17.07
CA ASP A 130 -0.62 -20.76 -16.24
C ASP A 130 -0.76 -20.38 -14.75
N PRO A 131 -1.81 -20.85 -14.05
CA PRO A 131 -2.01 -20.59 -12.63
C PRO A 131 -0.85 -21.02 -11.73
N PHE A 132 -0.03 -21.98 -12.18
CA PHE A 132 1.12 -22.47 -11.43
C PHE A 132 2.19 -21.39 -11.20
N TYR A 133 2.49 -20.57 -12.21
CA TYR A 133 3.44 -19.45 -12.08
C TYR A 133 2.86 -18.32 -11.22
N LEU A 134 1.52 -18.18 -11.19
CA LEU A 134 0.85 -17.17 -10.39
C LEU A 134 0.91 -17.49 -8.90
N ASN A 135 0.90 -18.76 -8.51
CA ASN A 135 1.07 -19.16 -7.11
C ASN A 135 2.42 -18.73 -6.53
N GLY A 136 3.51 -18.80 -7.31
CA GLY A 136 4.83 -18.31 -6.89
C GLY A 136 4.89 -16.80 -6.69
N ILE A 137 4.03 -16.04 -7.39
CA ILE A 137 3.90 -14.60 -7.20
C ILE A 137 2.94 -14.29 -6.04
N MET A 138 1.89 -15.06 -5.83
CA MET A 138 0.87 -14.82 -4.80
C MET A 138 1.33 -15.13 -3.38
N ASP A 139 2.29 -16.04 -3.23
CA ASP A 139 2.85 -16.47 -1.95
C ASP A 139 4.38 -16.51 -2.02
N ILE A 140 5.03 -15.68 -1.19
CA ILE A 140 6.50 -15.61 -1.09
C ILE A 140 7.09 -16.97 -0.73
N SER A 141 6.38 -17.78 0.07
CA SER A 141 6.87 -19.09 0.52
C SER A 141 6.88 -20.13 -0.60
N ALA A 142 6.01 -19.97 -1.61
CA ALA A 142 5.95 -20.81 -2.80
C ALA A 142 6.87 -20.31 -3.94
N SER A 143 7.41 -19.09 -3.83
CA SER A 143 8.25 -18.48 -4.86
C SER A 143 9.58 -19.21 -5.02
N GLN A 144 9.87 -19.63 -6.26
CA GLN A 144 11.12 -20.29 -6.64
C GLN A 144 12.13 -19.30 -7.22
N PHE A 145 11.67 -18.23 -7.88
CA PHE A 145 12.54 -17.30 -8.59
C PHE A 145 12.60 -15.91 -7.93
N PRO A 146 13.76 -15.20 -7.98
CA PRO A 146 13.88 -13.87 -7.37
C PRO A 146 12.92 -12.82 -7.93
N HIS A 147 12.59 -12.89 -9.22
CA HIS A 147 11.72 -11.92 -9.88
C HIS A 147 10.26 -12.03 -9.41
N GLU A 148 9.79 -13.22 -9.04
CA GLU A 148 8.43 -13.42 -8.50
C GLU A 148 8.26 -12.68 -7.17
N LYS A 149 9.27 -12.78 -6.28
CA LYS A 149 9.30 -12.02 -5.02
C LYS A 149 9.30 -10.52 -5.26
N THR A 150 10.06 -10.06 -6.26
CA THR A 150 10.08 -8.64 -6.65
C THR A 150 8.69 -8.16 -7.08
N ILE A 151 7.96 -8.96 -7.86
CA ILE A 151 6.59 -8.64 -8.28
C ILE A 151 5.65 -8.57 -7.08
N TYR A 152 5.72 -9.55 -6.17
CA TYR A 152 4.91 -9.54 -4.95
C TYR A 152 5.17 -8.30 -4.08
N TYR A 153 6.45 -7.92 -3.93
CA TYR A 153 6.85 -6.70 -3.22
C TYR A 153 6.30 -5.43 -3.86
N CYS A 154 6.34 -5.33 -5.19
CA CYS A 154 5.71 -4.23 -5.92
C CYS A 154 4.19 -4.16 -5.65
N PHE A 155 3.47 -5.27 -5.72
CA PHE A 155 2.04 -5.31 -5.44
C PHE A 155 1.73 -4.95 -3.98
N SER A 156 2.58 -5.36 -3.04
CA SER A 156 2.45 -5.03 -1.63
C SER A 156 2.65 -3.54 -1.36
N CYS A 157 3.57 -2.88 -2.08
CA CYS A 157 3.70 -1.42 -2.05
C CYS A 157 2.45 -0.71 -2.56
N ILE A 158 1.87 -1.17 -3.69
CA ILE A 158 0.66 -0.56 -4.24
C ILE A 158 -0.53 -0.75 -3.28
N SER A 159 -0.65 -1.93 -2.67
CA SER A 159 -1.63 -2.23 -1.64
C SER A 159 -1.54 -1.26 -0.45
N LEU A 160 -0.32 -1.06 0.07
CA LEU A 160 -0.07 -0.08 1.13
C LEU A 160 -0.46 1.35 0.73
N THR A 161 -0.05 1.81 -0.46
CA THR A 161 -0.39 3.14 -0.95
C THR A 161 -1.91 3.30 -1.07
N SER A 162 -2.60 2.25 -1.50
CA SER A 162 -4.06 2.24 -1.61
C SER A 162 -4.75 2.39 -0.24
N ILE A 163 -4.22 1.74 0.80
CA ILE A 163 -4.71 1.91 2.18
C ILE A 163 -4.45 3.34 2.68
N LEU A 164 -3.26 3.89 2.44
CA LEU A 164 -2.93 5.27 2.78
C LEU A 164 -3.87 6.26 2.08
N ASP A 165 -4.14 6.07 0.79
CA ASP A 165 -5.04 6.93 0.01
C ASP A 165 -6.46 6.93 0.61
N ILE A 166 -6.97 5.77 1.02
CA ILE A 166 -8.28 5.65 1.68
C ILE A 166 -8.28 6.40 3.01
N LEU A 167 -7.29 6.13 3.88
CA LEU A 167 -7.20 6.77 5.19
C LEU A 167 -7.08 8.30 5.07
N LEU A 168 -6.13 8.78 4.27
CA LEU A 168 -5.92 10.22 4.07
C LEU A 168 -7.14 10.90 3.45
N SER A 169 -7.81 10.23 2.49
CA SER A 169 -9.02 10.77 1.87
C SER A 169 -10.19 10.87 2.85
N LEU A 170 -10.42 9.84 3.67
CA LEU A 170 -11.44 9.87 4.72
C LEU A 170 -11.16 10.96 5.75
N TRP A 171 -9.90 11.08 6.18
CA TRP A 171 -9.48 12.14 7.09
C TRP A 171 -9.73 13.52 6.52
N TYR A 172 -9.34 13.74 5.27
CA TYR A 172 -9.52 15.01 4.59
C TYR A 172 -11.00 15.37 4.44
N LEU A 173 -11.86 14.44 4.01
CA LEU A 173 -13.29 14.69 3.80
C LEU A 173 -14.00 15.12 5.10
N ILE A 174 -13.66 14.50 6.23
CA ILE A 174 -14.29 14.77 7.54
C ILE A 174 -13.72 16.03 8.20
N ASN A 175 -12.42 16.31 8.02
CA ASN A 175 -11.74 17.44 8.64
C ASN A 175 -11.69 18.70 7.76
N ASN A 176 -12.35 18.68 6.59
CA ASN A 176 -12.36 19.79 5.66
C ASN A 176 -13.06 21.02 6.28
N ASN A 177 -12.26 22.03 6.64
CA ASN A 177 -12.73 23.30 7.18
C ASN A 177 -12.70 24.42 6.13
N ARG A 178 -13.07 24.13 4.87
CA ARG A 178 -13.14 25.10 3.75
C ARG A 178 -11.80 25.80 3.39
N ILE A 179 -10.67 25.40 3.99
CA ILE A 179 -9.35 26.03 3.75
C ILE A 179 -8.65 25.47 2.49
N ILE A 180 -8.89 24.21 2.11
CA ILE A 180 -8.28 23.59 0.93
C ILE A 180 -9.41 23.08 0.03
N ASN A 181 -9.45 23.53 -1.22
CA ASN A 181 -10.71 23.70 -1.96
C ASN A 181 -11.01 22.66 -3.05
N ASN A 182 -10.49 21.42 -2.96
CA ASN A 182 -10.63 20.43 -4.03
C ASN A 182 -11.20 19.07 -3.57
N PRO A 183 -12.45 19.01 -3.08
CA PRO A 183 -13.07 17.76 -2.64
C PRO A 183 -13.16 16.71 -3.76
N ARG A 184 -13.30 17.14 -5.03
CA ARG A 184 -13.31 16.24 -6.20
C ARG A 184 -12.03 15.43 -6.34
N ARG A 185 -10.88 16.05 -6.06
CA ARG A 185 -9.58 15.38 -6.14
C ARG A 185 -9.45 14.31 -5.04
N THR A 186 -9.91 14.62 -3.83
CA THR A 186 -9.90 13.67 -2.71
C THR A 186 -10.84 12.49 -2.96
N VAL A 187 -12.02 12.71 -3.54
CA VAL A 187 -12.89 11.62 -3.96
C VAL A 187 -12.22 10.75 -5.03
N GLY A 188 -11.49 11.37 -5.96
CA GLY A 188 -10.65 10.64 -6.92
C GLY A 188 -9.60 9.74 -6.25
N PHE A 189 -8.88 10.25 -5.25
CA PHE A 189 -7.94 9.45 -4.47
C PHE A 189 -8.62 8.32 -3.68
N LEU A 190 -9.79 8.57 -3.10
CA LEU A 190 -10.56 7.54 -2.41
C LEU A 190 -10.97 6.40 -3.36
N ILE A 191 -11.49 6.74 -4.55
CA ILE A 191 -11.85 5.75 -5.58
C ILE A 191 -10.60 5.00 -6.05
N SER A 192 -9.49 5.71 -6.28
CA SER A 192 -8.21 5.11 -6.65
C SER A 192 -7.72 4.11 -5.60
N GLY A 193 -7.77 4.47 -4.31
CA GLY A 193 -7.38 3.58 -3.22
C GLY A 193 -8.29 2.37 -3.08
N ILE A 194 -9.62 2.54 -3.21
CA ILE A 194 -10.55 1.39 -3.20
C ILE A 194 -10.27 0.46 -4.38
N THR A 195 -10.10 1.02 -5.58
CA THR A 195 -9.81 0.25 -6.80
C THR A 195 -8.47 -0.48 -6.67
N GLY A 196 -7.43 0.20 -6.18
CA GLY A 196 -6.10 -0.37 -5.95
C GLY A 196 -6.14 -1.52 -4.94
N GLY A 197 -6.85 -1.36 -3.81
CA GLY A 197 -7.01 -2.43 -2.84
C GLY A 197 -7.77 -3.65 -3.38
N ILE A 198 -8.81 -3.44 -4.19
CA ILE A 198 -9.51 -4.55 -4.87
C ILE A 198 -8.60 -5.27 -5.88
N LEU A 199 -7.81 -4.52 -6.65
CA LEU A 199 -6.94 -5.08 -7.68
C LEU A 199 -5.73 -5.83 -7.11
N PHE A 200 -5.04 -5.24 -6.11
CA PHE A 200 -3.76 -5.74 -5.60
C PHE A 200 -3.88 -6.45 -4.24
N GLY A 201 -5.06 -6.41 -3.62
CA GLY A 201 -5.35 -6.98 -2.31
C GLY A 201 -5.20 -5.96 -1.18
N PHE A 202 -6.14 -5.93 -0.23
CA PHE A 202 -6.03 -5.13 0.99
C PHE A 202 -5.15 -5.82 2.02
N ASN A 203 -5.08 -7.16 1.98
CA ASN A 203 -4.32 -7.96 2.93
C ASN A 203 -2.83 -8.06 2.58
N THR A 204 -2.44 -7.79 1.33
CA THR A 204 -1.13 -8.14 0.75
C THR A 204 0.05 -7.44 1.44
N CYS A 205 -0.17 -6.23 1.96
CA CYS A 205 0.87 -5.47 2.65
C CYS A 205 1.02 -5.80 4.15
N PHE A 206 -0.01 -6.36 4.81
CA PHE A 206 0.00 -6.55 6.26
C PHE A 206 1.03 -7.56 6.79
N PRO A 207 1.40 -8.65 6.06
CA PRO A 207 2.47 -9.54 6.51
C PRO A 207 3.82 -8.84 6.72
N PHE A 208 4.07 -7.71 6.05
CA PHE A 208 5.30 -6.91 6.24
C PHE A 208 5.28 -6.04 7.49
N PHE A 209 4.13 -5.95 8.16
CA PHE A 209 4.01 -5.22 9.43
C PHE A 209 4.22 -6.12 10.64
N LEU A 210 4.31 -7.43 10.45
CA LEU A 210 4.69 -8.41 11.48
C LEU A 210 6.21 -8.51 11.57
#